data_AF-R5ENA6-F1
#
_entry.id   AF-R5ENA6-F1
#
_cell.length_a   1.000
_cell.length_b   1.000
_cell.length_c   1.000
_cell.angle_alpha   90.00
_cell.angle_beta   90.00
_cell.angle_gamma   90.00
#
_symmetry.space_group_name_H-M   'P 1'
#
loop_
_entity.id
_entity.type
_entity.pdbx_description
1 polymer ?
#
loop_
_entity_poly.entity_id
_entity_poly.type
_entity_poly.pdbx_seq_one_letter_code
_entity_poly.pdbx_strand_id
1 'polypeptide(L)'
;MVAIDPDYVPAEQETKQVFGITFQQGRNNFKIGEHLLRNIVTKNKDLPESAKIDLIVALITLKYTQSNSVCFAYDGQAVGVGAGQQSRIHCTRLAGSKADTFFLRQHPKTLSLPFRADLGRPNRDNVIDGYINGNEEDVCADGIWQNYFTRQPDRLTEEDKREFLSKFDGVSLGSDAFFPFPDNIKRAKASGVKYIAQPGGSIRDDLVIEECDKDGMVMAFTGMRLFHH
;
A
#
# COMPACT_ATOMS: atom_id res chain seq x y z
N MET A 1 18.46 -21.15 9.79
CA MET A 1 17.14 -20.82 10.37
C MET A 1 17.40 -19.98 11.61
N VAL A 2 16.78 -18.82 11.74
CA VAL A 2 16.94 -17.95 12.94
C VAL A 2 15.76 -18.25 13.87
N ALA A 3 16.05 -18.53 15.14
CA ALA A 3 15.04 -18.63 16.19
C ALA A 3 15.07 -17.33 17.02
N ILE A 4 13.90 -16.81 17.38
CA ILE A 4 13.75 -15.59 18.18
C ILE A 4 13.07 -15.97 19.49
N ASP A 5 13.64 -15.50 20.60
CA ASP A 5 13.02 -15.61 21.93
C ASP A 5 11.82 -14.65 22.00
N PRO A 6 10.58 -15.15 22.21
CA PRO A 6 9.39 -14.30 22.29
C PRO A 6 9.37 -13.39 23.52
N ASP A 7 10.15 -13.70 24.56
CA ASP A 7 10.21 -12.94 25.81
C ASP A 7 11.32 -11.86 25.78
N TYR A 8 12.13 -11.82 24.72
CA TYR A 8 13.17 -10.81 24.57
C TYR A 8 12.57 -9.40 24.46
N VAL A 9 13.05 -8.49 25.32
CA VAL A 9 12.72 -7.07 25.28
C VAL A 9 14.01 -6.28 24.99
N PRO A 10 14.06 -5.49 23.90
CA PRO A 10 15.24 -4.67 23.60
C PRO A 10 15.38 -3.50 24.58
N ALA A 11 16.60 -2.99 24.71
CA ALA A 11 16.88 -1.78 25.49
C ALA A 11 16.03 -0.59 25.01
N GLU A 12 15.68 0.31 25.92
CA GLU A 12 14.87 1.49 25.60
C GLU A 12 15.61 2.52 24.76
N GLN A 13 16.94 2.57 24.88
CA GLN A 13 17.79 3.45 24.09
C GLN A 13 18.45 2.69 22.94
N GLU A 14 18.51 3.33 21.78
CA GLU A 14 19.21 2.84 20.60
C GLU A 14 20.23 3.88 20.11
N THR A 15 21.33 3.40 19.56
CA THR A 15 22.42 4.23 19.05
C THR A 15 22.76 3.87 17.62
N LYS A 16 23.01 4.88 16.78
CA LYS A 16 23.46 4.70 15.39
C LYS A 16 24.65 5.62 15.12
N GLN A 17 25.72 5.08 14.56
CA GLN A 17 26.85 5.90 14.11
C GLN A 17 26.64 6.31 12.64
N VAL A 18 26.81 7.59 12.35
CA VAL A 18 26.82 8.12 10.98
C VAL A 18 28.03 9.04 10.85
N PHE A 19 28.96 8.67 9.95
CA PHE A 19 30.15 9.46 9.65
C PHE A 19 30.98 9.84 10.90
N GLY A 20 31.20 8.86 11.80
CA GLY A 20 31.97 9.07 13.03
C GLY A 20 31.21 9.77 14.17
N ILE A 21 29.96 10.19 13.96
CA ILE A 21 29.10 10.80 14.99
C ILE A 21 28.08 9.77 15.48
N THR A 22 27.94 9.64 16.79
CA THR A 22 26.94 8.77 17.41
C THR A 22 25.65 9.54 17.71
N PHE A 23 24.55 9.10 17.12
CA PHE A 23 23.19 9.53 17.44
C PHE A 23 22.58 8.56 18.44
N GLN A 24 21.89 9.07 19.46
CA GLN A 24 21.19 8.28 20.46
C GLN A 24 19.76 8.79 20.63
N GLN A 25 18.80 7.87 20.69
CA GLN A 25 17.40 8.19 20.95
C GLN A 25 16.70 7.08 21.74
N GLY A 26 15.51 7.36 22.24
CA GLY A 26 14.60 6.30 22.69
C GLY A 26 14.03 5.55 21.48
N ARG A 27 13.98 4.22 21.53
CA ARG A 27 13.38 3.41 20.47
C ARG A 27 11.88 3.71 20.33
N ASN A 28 11.34 3.50 19.14
CA ASN A 28 9.90 3.64 18.91
C ASN A 28 9.11 2.46 19.54
N ASN A 29 8.79 2.58 20.83
CA ASN A 29 7.98 1.63 21.60
C ASN A 29 6.46 1.92 21.53
N PHE A 30 6.04 2.86 20.69
CA PHE A 30 4.64 3.27 20.58
C PHE A 30 3.76 2.09 20.14
N LYS A 31 2.67 1.82 20.88
CA LYS A 31 1.77 0.70 20.58
C LYS A 31 0.74 1.11 19.55
N ILE A 32 0.68 0.38 18.44
CA ILE A 32 -0.39 0.53 17.44
C ILE A 32 -1.60 -0.29 17.90
N GLY A 33 -2.80 0.30 17.82
CA GLY A 33 -4.05 -0.40 18.12
C GLY A 33 -5.26 0.49 17.87
N GLU A 34 -6.46 -0.05 18.14
CA GLU A 34 -7.75 0.61 17.85
C GLU A 34 -7.90 2.01 18.46
N HIS A 35 -7.21 2.30 19.57
CA HIS A 35 -7.25 3.62 20.19
C HIS A 35 -6.81 4.76 19.25
N LEU A 36 -5.96 4.47 18.26
CA LEU A 36 -5.53 5.42 17.23
C LEU A 36 -6.62 5.76 16.21
N LEU A 37 -7.67 4.94 16.12
CA LEU A 37 -8.74 5.09 15.14
C LEU A 37 -9.98 5.80 15.70
N ARG A 38 -9.93 6.24 16.97
CA ARG A 38 -11.07 6.85 17.67
C ARG A 38 -11.41 8.26 17.18
N ASN A 39 -10.41 9.02 16.75
CA ASN A 39 -10.60 10.40 16.30
C ASN A 39 -10.94 10.43 14.80
N ILE A 40 -12.18 10.05 14.47
CA ILE A 40 -12.70 10.13 13.11
C ILE A 40 -13.07 11.58 12.82
N VAL A 41 -12.48 12.17 11.77
CA VAL A 41 -12.63 13.60 11.44
C VAL A 41 -13.62 13.87 10.29
N THR A 42 -13.90 12.88 9.44
CA THR A 42 -14.88 12.95 8.33
C THR A 42 -16.33 12.89 8.82
N LYS A 43 -17.29 13.32 7.99
CA LYS A 43 -18.73 13.21 8.27
C LYS A 43 -19.18 11.76 8.44
N ASN A 44 -18.70 10.87 7.57
CA ASN A 44 -18.93 9.44 7.74
C ASN A 44 -18.10 8.93 8.93
N LYS A 45 -18.77 8.31 9.90
CA LYS A 45 -18.18 7.73 11.11
C LYS A 45 -18.22 6.20 11.13
N ASP A 46 -18.76 5.58 10.09
CA ASP A 46 -18.91 4.13 10.01
C ASP A 46 -17.58 3.44 9.65
N LEU A 47 -16.86 3.00 10.69
CA LEU A 47 -15.61 2.26 10.57
C LEU A 47 -15.83 0.80 10.96
N PRO A 48 -16.09 -0.11 10.00
CA PRO A 48 -16.34 -1.52 10.28
C PRO A 48 -15.08 -2.21 10.81
N GLU A 49 -15.29 -3.35 11.47
CA GLU A 49 -14.19 -4.07 12.15
C GLU A 49 -13.11 -4.55 11.17
N SER A 50 -13.48 -5.00 9.97
CA SER A 50 -12.52 -5.36 8.91
C SER A 50 -11.60 -4.19 8.55
N ALA A 51 -12.16 -2.99 8.39
CA ALA A 51 -11.39 -1.79 8.10
C ALA A 51 -10.47 -1.38 9.25
N LYS A 52 -10.87 -1.59 10.51
CA LYS A 52 -9.98 -1.36 11.66
C LYS A 52 -8.79 -2.31 11.62
N ILE A 53 -9.02 -3.59 11.35
CA ILE A 53 -7.96 -4.59 11.22
C ILE A 53 -6.98 -4.15 10.12
N ASP A 54 -7.49 -3.80 8.94
CA ASP A 54 -6.65 -3.38 7.81
C ASP A 54 -5.87 -2.10 8.11
N LEU A 55 -6.48 -1.10 8.75
CA LEU A 55 -5.77 0.11 9.18
C LEU A 55 -4.70 -0.19 10.23
N ILE A 56 -4.93 -1.10 11.17
CA ILE A 56 -3.93 -1.52 12.15
C ILE A 56 -2.77 -2.24 11.45
N VAL A 57 -3.05 -3.14 10.51
CA VAL A 57 -2.04 -3.81 9.67
C VAL A 57 -1.22 -2.78 8.90
N ALA A 58 -1.87 -1.79 8.28
CA ALA A 58 -1.20 -0.71 7.56
C ALA A 58 -0.30 0.12 8.49
N LEU A 59 -0.79 0.54 9.66
CA LEU A 59 -0.02 1.34 10.62
C LEU A 59 1.17 0.57 11.21
N ILE A 60 1.02 -0.72 11.52
CA ILE A 60 2.14 -1.58 11.96
C ILE A 60 3.17 -1.69 10.84
N THR A 61 2.73 -1.95 9.60
CA THR A 61 3.62 -2.02 8.43
C THR A 61 4.44 -0.74 8.28
N LEU A 62 3.77 0.42 8.38
CA LEU A 62 4.41 1.74 8.23
C LEU A 62 5.42 2.04 9.32
N LYS A 63 5.13 1.65 10.57
CA LYS A 63 6.05 1.81 11.70
C LYS A 63 7.43 1.18 11.45
N TYR A 64 7.49 0.14 10.62
CA TYR A 64 8.72 -0.59 10.29
C TYR A 64 9.14 -0.44 8.82
N THR A 65 8.53 0.49 8.07
CA THR A 65 8.88 0.76 6.68
C THR A 65 9.70 2.03 6.58
N GLN A 66 10.85 1.96 5.90
CA GLN A 66 11.72 3.11 5.65
C GLN A 66 10.94 4.31 5.10
N SER A 67 11.10 5.47 5.74
CA SER A 67 10.28 6.65 5.45
C SER A 67 10.76 7.45 4.24
N ASN A 68 9.89 8.20 3.56
CA ASN A 68 8.43 8.26 3.82
C ASN A 68 7.70 7.03 3.26
N SER A 69 6.68 6.58 3.99
CA SER A 69 5.93 5.37 3.64
C SER A 69 4.41 5.56 3.64
N VAL A 70 3.75 4.82 2.74
CA VAL A 70 2.29 4.75 2.57
C VAL A 70 1.92 3.28 2.33
N CYS A 71 0.85 2.80 2.97
CA CYS A 71 0.46 1.39 2.93
C CYS A 71 -1.03 1.28 2.63
N PHE A 72 -1.36 0.56 1.56
CA PHE A 72 -2.68 0.07 1.22
C PHE A 72 -2.82 -1.33 1.82
N ALA A 73 -3.89 -1.56 2.57
CA ALA A 73 -4.22 -2.84 3.19
C ALA A 73 -5.65 -3.24 2.84
N TYR A 74 -5.86 -4.54 2.71
CA TYR A 74 -7.14 -5.15 2.35
C TYR A 74 -7.15 -6.59 2.85
N ASP A 75 -8.24 -7.01 3.49
CA ASP A 75 -8.48 -8.38 3.97
C ASP A 75 -7.35 -8.92 4.90
N GLY A 76 -6.93 -8.09 5.85
CA GLY A 76 -5.94 -8.43 6.86
C GLY A 76 -4.48 -8.40 6.40
N GLN A 77 -4.19 -7.91 5.18
CA GLN A 77 -2.85 -7.90 4.62
C GLN A 77 -2.49 -6.58 3.92
N ALA A 78 -1.19 -6.28 3.86
CA ALA A 78 -0.67 -5.19 3.03
C ALA A 78 -0.70 -5.60 1.56
N VAL A 79 -1.39 -4.83 0.72
CA VAL A 79 -1.51 -5.07 -0.73
C VAL A 79 -0.67 -4.11 -1.56
N GLY A 80 -0.26 -2.97 -0.99
CA GLY A 80 0.64 -2.03 -1.66
C GLY A 80 1.41 -1.17 -0.67
N VAL A 81 2.74 -1.23 -0.71
CA VAL A 81 3.60 -0.47 0.21
C VAL A 81 4.60 0.38 -0.57
N GLY A 82 4.59 1.68 -0.29
CA GLY A 82 5.62 2.62 -0.70
C GLY A 82 6.62 2.85 0.43
N ALA A 83 7.91 2.86 0.11
CA ALA A 83 9.00 3.00 1.07
C ALA A 83 10.10 3.92 0.51
N GLY A 84 10.77 4.65 1.39
CA GLY A 84 11.95 5.46 1.08
C GLY A 84 11.68 6.65 0.15
N GLN A 85 10.41 7.04 -0.02
CA GLN A 85 10.05 8.10 -0.96
C GLN A 85 10.20 9.48 -0.34
N GLN A 86 10.54 10.48 -1.16
CA GLN A 86 10.74 11.86 -0.68
C GLN A 86 9.45 12.69 -0.76
N SER A 87 8.59 12.41 -1.75
CA SER A 87 7.31 13.10 -1.96
C SER A 87 6.14 12.23 -1.53
N ARG A 88 5.22 12.79 -0.74
CA ARG A 88 4.05 12.08 -0.22
C ARG A 88 3.15 11.55 -1.34
N ILE A 89 2.84 12.38 -2.33
CA ILE A 89 2.01 11.96 -3.48
C ILE A 89 2.71 10.91 -4.34
N HIS A 90 4.04 10.97 -4.48
CA HIS A 90 4.78 9.91 -5.20
C HIS A 90 4.74 8.59 -4.44
N CYS A 91 4.85 8.64 -3.11
CA CYS A 91 4.69 7.46 -2.27
C CYS A 91 3.28 6.86 -2.40
N THR A 92 2.24 7.69 -2.36
CA THR A 92 0.85 7.25 -2.54
C THR A 92 0.62 6.65 -3.92
N ARG A 93 1.16 7.25 -5.00
CA ARG A 93 1.06 6.71 -6.36
C ARG A 93 1.76 5.36 -6.48
N LEU A 94 2.98 5.24 -5.96
CA LEU A 94 3.76 4.01 -6.00
C LEU A 94 3.09 2.88 -5.20
N ALA A 95 2.64 3.17 -3.98
CA ALA A 95 1.93 2.21 -3.14
C ALA A 95 0.59 1.80 -3.78
N GLY A 96 -0.16 2.76 -4.32
CA GLY A 96 -1.41 2.51 -5.02
C GLY A 96 -1.22 1.65 -6.27
N SER A 97 -0.18 1.91 -7.07
CA SER A 97 0.09 1.10 -8.27
C SER A 97 0.43 -0.35 -7.90
N LYS A 98 1.12 -0.58 -6.79
CA LYS A 98 1.33 -1.95 -6.27
C LYS A 98 0.02 -2.61 -5.83
N ALA A 99 -0.88 -1.87 -5.19
CA ALA A 99 -2.20 -2.37 -4.84
C ALA A 99 -3.04 -2.70 -6.09
N ASP A 100 -2.98 -1.86 -7.12
CA ASP A 100 -3.63 -2.11 -8.40
C ASP A 100 -3.09 -3.39 -9.04
N THR A 101 -1.77 -3.58 -9.09
CA THR A 101 -1.14 -4.81 -9.57
C THR A 101 -1.59 -6.01 -8.73
N PHE A 102 -1.66 -5.88 -7.40
CA PHE A 102 -2.16 -6.93 -6.51
C PHE A 102 -3.54 -7.39 -6.96
N PHE A 103 -4.50 -6.48 -7.14
CA PHE A 103 -5.85 -6.84 -7.59
C PHE A 103 -5.86 -7.40 -9.02
N LEU A 104 -5.14 -6.80 -9.95
CA LEU A 104 -5.09 -7.24 -11.36
C LEU A 104 -4.47 -8.64 -11.54
N ARG A 105 -3.74 -9.16 -10.54
CA ARG A 105 -3.32 -10.57 -10.53
C ARG A 105 -4.49 -11.54 -10.42
N GLN A 106 -5.64 -11.11 -9.90
CA GLN A 106 -6.88 -11.88 -9.85
C GLN A 106 -7.78 -11.66 -11.08
N HIS A 107 -7.38 -10.81 -12.03
CA HIS A 107 -8.15 -10.59 -13.24
C HIS A 107 -8.33 -11.92 -14.02
N PRO A 108 -9.52 -12.24 -14.57
CA PRO A 108 -9.76 -13.49 -15.30
C PRO A 108 -8.75 -13.75 -16.43
N LYS A 109 -8.39 -12.71 -17.20
CA LYS A 109 -7.34 -12.81 -18.23
C LYS A 109 -5.96 -13.16 -17.66
N THR A 110 -5.60 -12.63 -16.48
CA THR A 110 -4.34 -12.95 -15.80
C THR A 110 -4.35 -14.39 -15.27
N LEU A 111 -5.43 -14.82 -14.62
CA LEU A 111 -5.56 -16.16 -14.06
C LEU A 111 -5.60 -17.25 -15.13
N SER A 112 -6.06 -16.92 -16.34
CA SER A 112 -6.17 -17.85 -17.47
C SER A 112 -5.00 -17.80 -18.45
N LEU A 113 -3.90 -17.12 -18.09
CA LEU A 113 -2.71 -17.04 -18.93
C LEU A 113 -2.20 -18.45 -19.32
N PRO A 114 -2.06 -18.75 -20.62
CA PRO A 114 -1.83 -20.10 -21.10
C PRO A 114 -0.34 -20.46 -21.08
N PHE A 115 0.27 -20.43 -19.89
CA PHE A 115 1.70 -20.70 -19.69
C PHE A 115 2.14 -22.05 -20.26
N ARG A 116 3.37 -22.09 -20.79
CA ARG A 116 4.02 -23.35 -21.12
C ARG A 116 4.29 -24.17 -19.85
N ALA A 117 4.19 -25.49 -19.96
CA ALA A 117 4.33 -26.41 -18.82
C ALA A 117 5.76 -26.41 -18.23
N ASP A 118 6.77 -26.14 -19.05
CA ASP A 118 8.19 -26.08 -18.69
C ASP A 118 8.60 -24.76 -18.01
N LEU A 119 7.73 -23.74 -17.99
CA LEU A 119 8.05 -22.45 -17.38
C LEU A 119 7.95 -22.54 -15.85
N GLY A 120 9.08 -22.36 -15.16
CA GLY A 120 9.15 -22.36 -13.71
C GLY A 120 8.39 -21.21 -13.04
N ARG A 121 8.03 -21.38 -11.77
CA ARG A 121 7.23 -20.42 -11.00
C ARG A 121 7.81 -18.98 -10.97
N PRO A 122 9.12 -18.75 -10.72
CA PRO A 122 9.66 -17.39 -10.71
C PRO A 122 9.50 -16.66 -12.05
N ASN A 123 9.69 -17.38 -13.16
CA ASN A 123 9.52 -16.81 -14.50
C ASN A 123 8.05 -16.50 -14.79
N ARG A 124 7.11 -17.35 -14.35
CA ARG A 124 5.67 -17.06 -14.44
C ARG A 124 5.32 -15.79 -13.68
N ASP A 125 5.83 -15.62 -12.47
CA ASP A 125 5.58 -14.42 -11.66
C ASP A 125 6.07 -13.15 -12.35
N ASN A 126 7.28 -13.16 -12.92
CA ASN A 126 7.82 -12.03 -13.69
C ASN A 126 6.98 -11.73 -14.95
N VAL A 127 6.57 -12.76 -15.68
CA VAL A 127 5.73 -12.61 -16.88
C VAL A 127 4.34 -12.06 -16.52
N ILE A 128 3.76 -12.46 -15.39
CA ILE A 128 2.50 -11.88 -14.90
C ILE A 128 2.67 -10.39 -14.60
N ASP A 129 3.77 -9.99 -13.95
CA ASP A 129 4.02 -8.58 -13.68
C ASP A 129 4.19 -7.77 -14.97
N GLY A 130 4.99 -8.27 -15.92
CA GLY A 130 5.15 -7.67 -17.25
C GLY A 130 3.83 -7.59 -18.03
N TYR A 131 3.00 -8.64 -17.97
CA TYR A 131 1.66 -8.68 -18.58
C TYR A 131 0.73 -7.59 -18.03
N ILE A 132 0.73 -7.38 -16.71
CA ILE A 132 -0.15 -6.40 -16.06
C ILE A 132 0.38 -4.98 -16.26
N ASN A 133 1.66 -4.76 -16.04
CA ASN A 133 2.24 -3.42 -15.95
C ASN A 133 2.74 -2.90 -17.32
N GLY A 134 2.95 -3.78 -18.30
CA GLY A 134 3.47 -3.41 -19.62
C GLY A 134 4.96 -3.01 -19.59
N ASN A 135 5.74 -3.61 -18.69
CA ASN A 135 7.14 -3.27 -18.45
C ASN A 135 8.11 -4.16 -19.25
N GLU A 136 9.34 -3.67 -19.45
CA GLU A 136 10.50 -4.28 -20.15
C GLU A 136 10.29 -4.78 -21.59
N GLU A 137 9.32 -5.66 -21.79
CA GLU A 137 8.93 -6.20 -23.09
C GLU A 137 7.45 -6.55 -23.09
N ASP A 138 6.83 -6.38 -24.25
CA ASP A 138 5.43 -6.74 -24.41
C ASP A 138 5.31 -8.26 -24.56
N VAL A 139 5.05 -8.93 -23.44
CA VAL A 139 4.92 -10.41 -23.39
C VAL A 139 3.80 -10.96 -24.27
N CYS A 140 2.90 -10.10 -24.77
CA CYS A 140 1.83 -10.47 -25.70
C CYS A 140 2.20 -10.20 -27.17
N ALA A 141 3.33 -9.53 -27.45
CA ALA A 141 3.73 -9.19 -28.81
C ALA A 141 4.17 -10.40 -29.61
N ASP A 142 3.99 -10.31 -30.93
CA ASP A 142 4.41 -11.37 -31.84
C ASP A 142 5.93 -11.54 -31.82
N GLY A 143 6.39 -12.78 -31.76
CA GLY A 143 7.79 -13.15 -31.58
C GLY A 143 8.27 -13.18 -30.11
N ILE A 144 7.49 -12.67 -29.15
CA ILE A 144 7.81 -12.69 -27.72
C ILE A 144 6.95 -13.70 -26.97
N TRP A 145 5.64 -13.73 -27.24
CA TRP A 145 4.69 -14.55 -26.48
C TRP A 145 5.03 -16.05 -26.49
N GLN A 146 5.67 -16.55 -27.57
CA GLN A 146 6.07 -17.95 -27.75
C GLN A 146 7.11 -18.42 -26.72
N ASN A 147 7.84 -17.48 -26.11
CA ASN A 147 8.80 -17.77 -25.04
C ASN A 147 8.09 -18.22 -23.75
N TYR A 148 6.84 -17.80 -23.54
CA TYR A 148 6.15 -17.90 -22.25
C TYR A 148 4.85 -18.70 -22.32
N PHE A 149 4.13 -18.63 -23.43
CA PHE A 149 2.76 -19.13 -23.57
C PHE A 149 2.60 -20.17 -24.69
N THR A 150 1.59 -21.03 -24.55
CA THR A 150 1.20 -22.06 -25.54
C THR A 150 0.35 -21.49 -26.69
N ARG A 151 -0.29 -20.34 -26.46
CA ARG A 151 -0.99 -19.54 -27.46
C ARG A 151 -0.86 -18.07 -27.07
N GLN A 152 -0.98 -17.16 -28.05
CA GLN A 152 -0.94 -15.73 -27.79
C GLN A 152 -2.09 -15.33 -26.84
N PRO A 153 -1.81 -14.73 -25.67
CA PRO A 153 -2.87 -14.27 -24.77
C PRO A 153 -3.47 -12.94 -25.25
N ASP A 154 -4.72 -12.71 -24.88
CA ASP A 154 -5.35 -11.40 -25.04
C ASP A 154 -4.66 -10.38 -24.13
N ARG A 155 -4.44 -9.17 -24.65
CA ARG A 155 -3.87 -8.06 -23.88
C ARG A 155 -4.83 -7.62 -22.77
N LEU A 156 -4.24 -7.23 -21.65
CA LEU A 156 -4.96 -6.54 -20.59
C LEU A 156 -4.95 -5.03 -20.89
N THR A 157 -6.03 -4.53 -21.47
CA THR A 157 -6.15 -3.13 -21.86
C THR A 157 -6.38 -2.22 -20.65
N GLU A 158 -6.12 -0.93 -20.81
CA GLU A 158 -6.40 0.06 -19.74
C GLU A 158 -7.90 0.15 -19.39
N GLU A 159 -8.79 -0.23 -20.30
CA GLU A 159 -10.22 -0.34 -20.03
C GLU A 159 -10.54 -1.57 -19.18
N ASP A 160 -9.99 -2.74 -19.52
CA ASP A 160 -10.11 -3.96 -18.70
C ASP A 160 -9.63 -3.71 -17.27
N LYS A 161 -8.46 -3.08 -17.12
CA LYS A 161 -7.88 -2.76 -15.81
C LYS A 161 -8.82 -1.85 -15.01
N ARG A 162 -9.30 -0.77 -15.62
CA ARG A 162 -10.18 0.20 -14.96
C ARG A 162 -11.51 -0.43 -14.55
N GLU A 163 -12.13 -1.20 -15.43
CA GLU A 163 -13.39 -1.88 -15.14
C GLU A 163 -13.22 -2.86 -13.98
N PHE A 164 -12.15 -3.65 -14.01
CA PHE A 164 -11.91 -4.64 -12.96
C PHE A 164 -11.57 -3.99 -11.62
N LEU A 165 -10.68 -3.01 -11.60
CA LEU A 165 -10.31 -2.28 -10.37
C LEU A 165 -11.51 -1.54 -9.77
N SER A 166 -12.46 -1.08 -10.59
CA SER A 166 -13.68 -0.42 -10.11
C SER A 166 -14.60 -1.32 -9.27
N LYS A 167 -14.42 -2.65 -9.34
CA LYS A 167 -15.18 -3.66 -8.57
C LYS A 167 -14.63 -3.86 -7.15
N PHE A 168 -13.44 -3.31 -6.84
CA PHE A 168 -12.85 -3.39 -5.52
C PHE A 168 -13.10 -2.08 -4.76
N ASP A 169 -13.69 -2.22 -3.59
CA ASP A 169 -13.89 -1.15 -2.63
C ASP A 169 -13.48 -1.61 -1.23
N GLY A 170 -13.58 -0.72 -0.24
CA GLY A 170 -13.28 -1.06 1.15
C GLY A 170 -11.79 -1.13 1.49
N VAL A 171 -10.89 -0.72 0.58
CA VAL A 171 -9.45 -0.71 0.85
C VAL A 171 -9.12 0.31 1.94
N SER A 172 -8.18 -0.05 2.81
CA SER A 172 -7.69 0.82 3.88
C SER A 172 -6.34 1.41 3.54
N LEU A 173 -6.12 2.68 3.90
CA LEU A 173 -4.88 3.40 3.63
C LEU A 173 -4.28 3.97 4.92
N GLY A 174 -3.03 3.60 5.21
CA GLY A 174 -2.21 4.24 6.24
C GLY A 174 -1.17 5.18 5.63
N SER A 175 -0.82 6.25 6.35
CA SER A 175 0.33 7.11 6.05
C SER A 175 1.17 7.41 7.30
N ASP A 176 2.49 7.30 7.21
CA ASP A 176 3.42 7.55 8.32
C ASP A 176 3.52 9.04 8.74
N ALA A 177 3.09 9.95 7.86
CA ALA A 177 2.92 11.37 8.14
C ALA A 177 1.65 11.91 7.47
N PHE A 178 1.34 13.18 7.73
CA PHE A 178 0.12 13.79 7.22
C PHE A 178 0.09 13.91 5.70
N PHE A 179 -1.12 13.97 5.13
CA PHE A 179 -1.30 14.30 3.72
C PHE A 179 -1.31 15.82 3.55
N PRO A 180 -0.41 16.39 2.72
CA PRO A 180 -0.35 17.84 2.55
C PRO A 180 -1.48 18.38 1.66
N PHE A 181 -1.99 17.56 0.74
CA PHE A 181 -2.96 17.97 -0.27
C PHE A 181 -3.97 16.85 -0.62
N PRO A 182 -5.15 17.20 -1.17
CA PRO A 182 -6.20 16.25 -1.56
C PRO A 182 -5.86 15.26 -2.69
N ASP A 183 -4.79 15.52 -3.45
CA ASP A 183 -4.33 14.66 -4.53
C ASP A 183 -4.02 13.23 -4.08
N ASN A 184 -3.57 13.07 -2.83
CA ASN A 184 -3.36 11.77 -2.20
C ASN A 184 -4.68 10.99 -2.05
N ILE A 185 -5.74 11.66 -1.63
CA ILE A 185 -7.07 11.07 -1.45
C ILE A 185 -7.66 10.67 -2.80
N LYS A 186 -7.54 11.55 -3.81
CA LYS A 186 -7.96 11.25 -5.19
C LYS A 186 -7.24 10.02 -5.75
N ARG A 187 -5.93 9.91 -5.55
CA ARG A 187 -5.16 8.74 -5.99
C ARG A 187 -5.57 7.49 -5.22
N ALA A 188 -5.79 7.59 -3.91
CA ALA A 188 -6.21 6.48 -3.07
C ALA A 188 -7.56 5.91 -3.50
N LYS A 189 -8.54 6.79 -3.78
CA LYS A 189 -9.86 6.42 -4.29
C LYS A 189 -9.79 5.56 -5.55
N ALA A 190 -8.87 5.87 -6.46
CA ALA A 190 -8.71 5.14 -7.71
C ALA A 190 -8.32 3.66 -7.49
N SER A 191 -7.81 3.31 -6.30
CA SER A 191 -7.51 1.94 -5.85
C SER A 191 -8.50 1.42 -4.81
N GLY A 192 -9.75 1.90 -4.80
CA GLY A 192 -10.82 1.36 -3.96
C GLY A 192 -10.80 1.80 -2.49
N VAL A 193 -9.99 2.80 -2.12
CA VAL A 193 -9.87 3.22 -0.72
C VAL A 193 -11.17 3.83 -0.18
N LYS A 194 -11.58 3.38 1.01
CA LYS A 194 -12.71 3.91 1.79
C LYS A 194 -12.35 4.33 3.20
N TYR A 195 -11.25 3.81 3.75
CA TYR A 195 -10.85 4.03 5.14
C TYR A 195 -9.41 4.51 5.19
N ILE A 196 -9.13 5.58 5.94
CA ILE A 196 -7.82 6.23 5.95
C ILE A 196 -7.39 6.51 7.39
N ALA A 197 -6.14 6.21 7.72
CA ALA A 197 -5.49 6.63 8.96
C ALA A 197 -4.22 7.43 8.67
N GLN A 198 -4.14 8.63 9.24
CA GLN A 198 -2.98 9.52 9.12
C GLN A 198 -2.83 10.34 10.41
N PRO A 199 -1.66 10.90 10.76
CA PRO A 199 -1.50 11.62 12.02
C PRO A 199 -2.32 12.90 12.16
N GLY A 200 -2.66 13.56 11.05
CA GLY A 200 -3.13 14.95 11.06
C GLY A 200 -1.99 15.95 11.31
N GLY A 201 -2.32 17.23 11.33
CA GLY A 201 -1.38 18.33 11.54
C GLY A 201 -0.93 19.05 10.26
N SER A 202 -1.63 18.84 9.14
CA SER A 202 -1.44 19.67 7.94
C SER A 202 -2.14 21.01 8.12
N ILE A 203 -1.55 22.09 7.59
CA ILE A 203 -2.24 23.40 7.49
C ILE A 203 -3.51 23.28 6.64
N ARG A 204 -3.57 22.28 5.75
CA ARG A 204 -4.66 22.04 4.80
C ARG A 204 -5.46 20.76 5.10
N ASP A 205 -5.52 20.35 6.37
CA ASP A 205 -6.30 19.18 6.78
C ASP A 205 -7.78 19.34 6.42
N ASP A 206 -8.33 20.55 6.46
CA ASP A 206 -9.69 20.88 6.03
C ASP A 206 -9.97 20.44 4.59
N LEU A 207 -9.08 20.74 3.65
CA LEU A 207 -9.22 20.36 2.24
C LEU A 207 -9.12 18.85 2.04
N VAL A 208 -8.28 18.18 2.83
CA VAL A 208 -8.10 16.72 2.78
C VAL A 208 -9.33 16.00 3.33
N ILE A 209 -9.90 16.50 4.42
CA ILE A 209 -11.14 15.99 5.02
C ILE A 209 -12.32 16.21 4.07
N GLU A 210 -12.44 17.40 3.48
CA GLU A 210 -13.50 17.70 2.51
C GLU A 210 -13.45 16.75 1.31
N GLU A 211 -12.26 16.42 0.82
CA GLU A 211 -12.12 15.46 -0.28
C GLU A 211 -12.54 14.05 0.11
N CYS A 212 -12.29 13.62 1.34
CA CYS A 212 -12.79 12.34 1.86
C CYS A 212 -14.32 12.34 1.96
N ASP A 213 -14.90 13.44 2.45
CA ASP A 213 -16.34 13.60 2.63
C ASP A 213 -17.12 13.53 1.31
N LYS A 214 -16.55 14.04 0.20
CA LYS A 214 -17.16 13.96 -1.14
C LYS A 214 -17.49 12.54 -1.56
N ASP A 215 -16.72 11.56 -1.08
CA ASP A 215 -16.81 10.16 -1.47
C ASP A 215 -17.26 9.22 -0.34
N GLY A 216 -17.73 9.81 0.77
CA GLY A 216 -18.18 9.10 1.95
C GLY A 216 -17.08 8.27 2.61
N MET A 217 -15.81 8.65 2.43
CA MET A 217 -14.69 7.97 3.07
C MET A 217 -14.63 8.28 4.56
N VAL A 218 -14.03 7.38 5.32
CA VAL A 218 -13.74 7.58 6.75
C VAL A 218 -12.26 7.87 6.92
N MET A 219 -11.95 8.96 7.61
CA MET A 219 -10.58 9.32 7.98
C MET A 219 -10.44 9.44 9.49
N ALA A 220 -9.47 8.72 10.05
CA ALA A 220 -9.06 8.81 11.44
C ALA A 220 -7.72 9.54 11.58
N PHE A 221 -7.66 10.51 12.49
CA PHE A 221 -6.43 11.19 12.88
C PHE A 221 -5.77 10.47 14.07
N THR A 222 -4.60 9.88 13.84
CA THR A 222 -3.90 9.07 14.86
C THR A 222 -3.14 9.91 15.87
N GLY A 223 -2.77 11.15 15.53
CA GLY A 223 -1.91 12.00 16.35
C GLY A 223 -0.45 11.53 16.46
N MET A 224 -0.05 10.47 15.72
CA MET A 224 1.29 9.90 15.81
C MET A 224 1.94 9.72 14.44
N ARG A 225 3.12 10.33 14.26
CA ARG A 225 3.98 10.11 13.09
C ARG A 225 4.80 8.82 13.25
N LEU A 226 5.02 8.09 12.17
CA LEU A 226 5.65 6.76 12.20
C LEU A 226 6.94 6.71 11.38
N PHE A 227 7.78 7.74 11.49
CA PHE A 227 9.04 7.78 10.74
C PHE A 227 10.03 6.67 11.15
N HIS A 228 10.72 6.11 10.15
CA HIS A 228 11.71 5.06 10.32
C HIS A 228 12.90 5.23 9.34
N HIS A 229 14.13 5.23 9.85
CA HIS A 229 15.39 5.49 9.10
C HIS A 229 16.59 4.68 9.62
#